data_AF-A0A0C1GN35-F1
#
_entry.id   AF-A0A0C1GN35-F1
#
_cell.length_a   1.000
_cell.length_b   1.000
_cell.length_c   1.000
_cell.angle_alpha   90.00
_cell.angle_beta   90.00
_cell.angle_gamma   90.00
#
_symmetry.space_group_name_H-M   'P 1'
#
loop_
_entity.id
_entity.type
_entity.pdbx_description
1 polymer ?
#
loop_
_entity_poly.entity_id
_entity_poly.type
_entity_poly.pdbx_seq_one_letter_code
_entity_poly.pdbx_strand_id
1 'polypeptide(L)'
;MINKKLKKAVLSASAITALSASAAAAQEACTNYTVQDGDTLATIAIAAYGTSNYQPIFNANRNAITNPGSLAAGLVLALPCEDGSLPNGQSAQELIAAEEKRAASVKRSNVYAPPIKLVAGNGWEPFTTESLNGGGIMTRLATTSLQRAGNNRDFSVSFVDDWSSHLDTLLPLGAFDVSIAWTVPDCTNRSYEWSEATEARCTQFVASVPVYDIVGGFFTLPESEYANATDFSDLEGSTICRMAGWSMVVLEEQGLNHNNTTVVQPNSARECLDAVLTGTADVAAFEVDLFASTMKDMGLTSADIVENPYVSTLSSMSFLAHRTNPFAREYIAMINKGLIEMRESGEWYAIISDTLREQNEKLNAASN
;
A
#
# COMPACT_ATOMS: atom_id res chain seq x y z
N MET A 1 13.21 -85.27 8.48
CA MET A 1 13.87 -85.31 7.16
C MET A 1 13.72 -83.94 6.52
N ILE A 2 14.84 -83.32 6.17
CA ILE A 2 15.01 -81.89 5.93
C ILE A 2 14.82 -81.56 4.44
N ASN A 3 14.12 -80.45 4.21
CA ASN A 3 13.79 -79.81 2.95
C ASN A 3 14.99 -79.05 2.34
N LYS A 4 15.20 -79.11 1.01
CA LYS A 4 16.09 -78.27 0.13
C LYS A 4 16.15 -78.98 -1.25
N LYS A 5 16.14 -78.40 -2.46
CA LYS A 5 16.21 -77.06 -3.07
C LYS A 5 15.71 -77.24 -4.52
N LEU A 6 15.15 -76.21 -5.16
CA LEU A 6 15.59 -75.84 -6.51
C LEU A 6 15.23 -74.37 -6.83
N LYS A 7 16.20 -73.68 -7.43
CA LYS A 7 16.21 -72.25 -7.79
C LYS A 7 15.39 -72.01 -9.07
N LYS A 8 14.70 -70.87 -9.16
CA LYS A 8 14.50 -70.14 -10.42
C LYS A 8 14.61 -68.63 -10.18
N ALA A 9 15.33 -68.00 -11.10
CA ALA A 9 15.74 -66.61 -11.11
C ALA A 9 14.58 -65.68 -11.46
N VAL A 10 14.57 -64.49 -10.86
CA VAL A 10 13.81 -63.33 -11.35
C VAL A 10 14.79 -62.16 -11.44
N LEU A 11 14.98 -61.69 -12.67
CA LEU A 11 15.74 -60.48 -13.00
C LEU A 11 15.07 -59.29 -12.32
N SER A 12 15.80 -58.61 -11.43
CA SER A 12 15.39 -57.31 -10.89
C SER A 12 16.07 -56.22 -11.70
N ALA A 13 15.32 -55.59 -12.59
CA ALA A 13 15.73 -54.35 -13.26
C ALA A 13 15.73 -53.23 -12.21
N SER A 14 16.92 -52.72 -11.89
CA SER A 14 17.07 -51.53 -11.04
C SER A 14 16.78 -50.29 -11.88
N ALA A 15 15.58 -49.74 -11.76
CA ALA A 15 15.29 -48.39 -12.23
C ALA A 15 15.78 -47.41 -11.15
N ILE A 16 16.90 -46.76 -11.43
CA ILE A 16 17.39 -45.61 -10.66
C ILE A 16 16.45 -44.45 -10.99
N THR A 17 15.44 -44.22 -10.15
CA THR A 17 14.72 -42.95 -10.12
C THR A 17 15.68 -41.90 -9.56
N ALA A 18 16.27 -41.13 -10.46
CA ALA A 18 16.91 -39.89 -10.10
C ALA A 18 15.84 -39.00 -9.44
N LEU A 19 15.93 -38.84 -8.12
CA LEU A 19 15.31 -37.70 -7.45
C LEU A 19 16.05 -36.46 -7.98
N SER A 20 15.52 -35.86 -9.04
CA SER A 20 15.72 -34.45 -9.29
C SER A 20 15.09 -33.73 -8.11
N ALA A 21 15.91 -33.49 -7.07
CA ALA A 21 15.70 -32.41 -6.14
C ALA A 21 15.55 -31.16 -7.01
N SER A 22 14.31 -30.70 -7.16
CA SER A 22 14.05 -29.30 -7.48
C SER A 22 14.79 -28.51 -6.42
N ALA A 23 15.95 -27.96 -6.81
CA ALA A 23 16.49 -26.82 -6.11
C ALA A 23 15.33 -25.84 -5.99
N ALA A 24 14.89 -25.56 -4.77
CA ALA A 24 14.11 -24.37 -4.50
C ALA A 24 14.96 -23.23 -5.04
N ALA A 25 14.58 -22.71 -6.21
CA ALA A 25 15.18 -21.50 -6.73
C ALA A 25 14.82 -20.42 -5.72
N ALA A 26 15.79 -19.99 -4.92
CA ALA A 26 15.72 -18.67 -4.32
C ALA A 26 15.58 -17.71 -5.51
N GLN A 27 14.35 -17.22 -5.74
CA GLN A 27 14.07 -16.30 -6.82
C GLN A 27 14.79 -15.00 -6.48
N GLU A 28 15.84 -14.66 -7.24
CA GLU A 28 16.62 -13.45 -6.98
C GLU A 28 15.77 -12.20 -7.33
N ALA A 29 15.78 -11.20 -6.44
CA ALA A 29 15.34 -9.84 -6.73
C ALA A 29 15.93 -9.34 -8.07
N CYS A 30 15.40 -8.26 -8.64
CA CYS A 30 15.91 -7.68 -9.90
C CYS A 30 15.69 -8.57 -11.14
N THR A 31 14.59 -9.34 -11.17
CA THR A 31 14.27 -10.28 -12.27
C THR A 31 12.82 -10.13 -12.73
N ASN A 32 12.45 -10.76 -13.85
CA ASN A 32 11.05 -10.98 -14.17
C ASN A 32 10.62 -12.36 -13.67
N TYR A 33 9.52 -12.44 -12.93
CA TYR A 33 8.95 -13.66 -12.37
C TYR A 33 7.65 -14.05 -13.06
N THR A 34 7.49 -15.32 -13.40
CA THR A 34 6.24 -15.85 -13.94
C THR A 34 5.43 -16.52 -12.84
N VAL A 35 4.27 -15.98 -12.53
CA VAL A 35 3.33 -16.47 -11.50
C VAL A 35 2.96 -17.93 -11.75
N GLN A 36 3.03 -18.75 -10.70
CA GLN A 36 2.60 -20.15 -10.69
C GLN A 36 1.22 -20.31 -10.04
N ASP A 37 0.58 -21.46 -10.26
CA ASP A 37 -0.70 -21.78 -9.62
C ASP A 37 -0.53 -21.79 -8.08
N GLY A 38 -1.33 -20.97 -7.39
CA GLY A 38 -1.32 -20.86 -5.92
C GLY A 38 -0.38 -19.80 -5.35
N ASP A 39 0.38 -19.10 -6.19
CA ASP A 39 1.17 -17.95 -5.75
C ASP A 39 0.28 -16.79 -5.29
N THR A 40 0.69 -16.14 -4.21
CA THR A 40 0.21 -14.81 -3.83
C THR A 40 1.35 -13.81 -3.92
N LEU A 41 1.04 -12.52 -3.98
CA LEU A 41 2.09 -11.50 -3.94
C LEU A 41 2.94 -11.61 -2.67
N ALA A 42 2.33 -11.94 -1.53
CA ALA A 42 3.02 -12.16 -0.26
C ALA A 42 3.99 -13.35 -0.34
N THR A 43 3.59 -14.49 -0.91
CA THR A 43 4.49 -15.66 -1.02
C THR A 43 5.65 -15.39 -1.99
N ILE A 44 5.41 -14.66 -3.08
CA ILE A 44 6.46 -14.22 -4.01
C ILE A 44 7.43 -13.25 -3.33
N ALA A 45 6.93 -12.30 -2.53
CA ALA A 45 7.76 -11.37 -1.79
C ALA A 45 8.63 -12.06 -0.74
N ILE A 46 8.08 -13.05 -0.02
CA ILE A 46 8.84 -13.86 0.94
C ILE A 46 9.97 -14.60 0.21
N ALA A 47 9.66 -15.18 -0.95
CA ALA A 47 10.66 -15.89 -1.74
C ALA A 47 11.74 -14.97 -2.32
N ALA A 48 11.39 -13.74 -2.74
CA ALA A 48 12.29 -12.81 -3.42
C ALA A 48 13.09 -11.89 -2.48
N TYR A 49 12.50 -11.48 -1.36
CA TYR A 49 13.04 -10.46 -0.45
C TYR A 49 13.09 -10.91 1.02
N GLY A 50 12.62 -12.12 1.34
CA GLY A 50 12.58 -12.63 2.72
C GLY A 50 11.52 -11.98 3.61
N THR A 51 10.61 -11.19 3.05
CA THR A 51 9.52 -10.49 3.76
C THR A 51 8.19 -10.65 3.02
N SER A 52 7.07 -10.70 3.75
CA SER A 52 5.73 -10.68 3.15
C SER A 52 5.36 -9.33 2.53
N ASN A 53 6.20 -8.29 2.71
CA ASN A 53 5.96 -7.00 2.07
C ASN A 53 6.12 -7.10 0.55
N TYR A 54 4.99 -7.28 -0.12
CA TYR A 54 4.90 -7.39 -1.56
C TYR A 54 4.63 -6.08 -2.27
N GLN A 55 4.48 -4.98 -1.52
CA GLN A 55 4.12 -3.68 -2.07
C GLN A 55 5.11 -3.22 -3.17
N PRO A 56 6.43 -3.44 -3.08
CA PRO A 56 7.35 -3.13 -4.19
C PRO A 56 7.01 -3.87 -5.49
N ILE A 57 6.63 -5.15 -5.41
CA ILE A 57 6.21 -5.95 -6.58
C ILE A 57 4.90 -5.41 -7.13
N PHE A 58 3.91 -5.17 -6.26
CA PHE A 58 2.62 -4.65 -6.66
C PHE A 58 2.76 -3.31 -7.40
N ASN A 59 3.58 -2.40 -6.85
CA ASN A 59 3.86 -1.09 -7.43
C ASN A 59 4.48 -1.19 -8.81
N ALA A 60 5.51 -2.02 -8.98
CA ALA A 60 6.19 -2.20 -10.25
C ALA A 60 5.28 -2.79 -11.34
N ASN A 61 4.22 -3.50 -10.93
CA ASN A 61 3.31 -4.24 -11.81
C ASN A 61 1.88 -3.72 -11.81
N ARG A 62 1.65 -2.48 -11.35
CA ARG A 62 0.30 -1.95 -11.10
C ARG A 62 -0.63 -2.00 -12.33
N ASN A 63 -0.07 -1.92 -13.54
CA ASN A 63 -0.85 -1.98 -14.78
C ASN A 63 -1.28 -3.41 -15.15
N ALA A 64 -0.69 -4.43 -14.53
CA ALA A 64 -0.95 -5.84 -14.79
C ALA A 64 -1.73 -6.53 -13.65
N ILE A 65 -1.73 -5.97 -12.44
CA ILE A 65 -2.38 -6.56 -11.27
C ILE A 65 -3.63 -5.77 -10.89
N THR A 66 -4.77 -6.46 -10.92
CA THR A 66 -6.08 -5.90 -10.51
C THR A 66 -6.44 -6.29 -9.08
N ASN A 67 -6.03 -7.48 -8.61
CA ASN A 67 -6.29 -7.98 -7.26
C ASN A 67 -5.00 -8.60 -6.66
N PRO A 68 -4.44 -8.03 -5.57
CA PRO A 68 -3.28 -8.57 -4.86
C PRO A 68 -3.45 -9.98 -4.28
N GLY A 69 -4.68 -10.32 -3.85
CA GLY A 69 -5.02 -11.60 -3.24
C GLY A 69 -5.28 -12.72 -4.25
N SER A 70 -5.23 -12.43 -5.56
CA SER A 70 -5.47 -13.43 -6.61
C SER A 70 -4.65 -13.12 -7.87
N LEU A 71 -3.59 -13.90 -8.08
CA LEU A 71 -2.75 -13.81 -9.27
C LEU A 71 -3.10 -14.90 -10.28
N ALA A 72 -3.22 -14.52 -11.56
CA ALA A 72 -3.40 -15.49 -12.63
C ALA A 72 -2.06 -16.17 -12.97
N ALA A 73 -2.03 -17.51 -12.99
CA ALA A 73 -0.85 -18.25 -13.41
C ALA A 73 -0.45 -17.89 -14.84
N GLY A 74 0.86 -17.71 -15.06
CA GLY A 74 1.43 -17.22 -16.30
C GLY A 74 1.58 -15.70 -16.41
N LEU A 75 1.07 -14.92 -15.43
CA LEU A 75 1.35 -13.49 -15.34
C LEU A 75 2.85 -13.26 -15.10
N VAL A 76 3.46 -12.35 -15.87
CA VAL A 76 4.88 -11.98 -15.70
C VAL A 76 4.96 -10.69 -14.90
N LEU A 77 5.64 -10.75 -13.75
CA LEU A 77 5.88 -9.66 -12.82
C LEU A 77 7.33 -9.17 -12.94
N ALA A 78 7.53 -7.87 -13.04
CA ALA A 78 8.82 -7.25 -12.78
C ALA A 78 9.07 -7.23 -11.27
N LEU A 79 10.08 -7.94 -10.79
CA LEU A 79 10.56 -7.87 -9.41
C LEU A 79 11.64 -6.78 -9.33
N PRO A 80 11.40 -5.67 -8.61
CA PRO A 80 12.41 -4.65 -8.41
C PRO A 80 13.72 -5.21 -7.83
N CYS A 81 14.81 -4.50 -8.08
CA CYS A 81 16.09 -4.74 -7.42
C CYS A 81 16.02 -4.22 -5.96
N GLU A 82 16.97 -4.59 -5.09
CA GLU A 82 16.97 -4.11 -3.69
C GLU A 82 17.07 -2.58 -3.58
N ASP A 83 17.70 -1.93 -4.56
CA ASP A 83 17.78 -0.47 -4.67
C ASP A 83 16.52 0.18 -5.28
N GLY A 84 15.48 -0.62 -5.53
CA GLY A 84 14.21 -0.21 -6.10
C GLY A 84 14.20 -0.09 -7.63
N SER A 85 15.35 -0.22 -8.31
CA SER A 85 15.41 -0.11 -9.78
C SER A 85 14.64 -1.23 -10.48
N LEU A 86 14.17 -0.97 -11.70
CA LEU A 86 13.44 -1.96 -12.50
C LEU A 86 14.43 -2.79 -13.35
N PRO A 87 14.07 -4.03 -13.73
CA PRO A 87 14.95 -4.91 -14.51
C PRO A 87 15.40 -4.38 -15.90
N ASN A 88 14.87 -3.24 -16.37
CA ASN A 88 15.24 -2.63 -17.65
C ASN A 88 16.52 -1.77 -17.61
N GLY A 89 17.13 -1.59 -16.43
CA GLY A 89 18.45 -0.98 -16.25
C GLY A 89 18.49 0.56 -16.25
N GLN A 90 17.35 1.26 -16.32
CA GLN A 90 17.29 2.70 -16.01
C GLN A 90 17.07 2.88 -14.52
N SER A 91 17.87 3.73 -13.87
CA SER A 91 17.64 4.06 -12.47
C SER A 91 16.46 5.04 -12.33
N ALA A 92 15.77 4.97 -11.19
CA ALA A 92 14.69 5.91 -10.86
C ALA A 92 15.18 7.37 -10.87
N GLN A 93 16.41 7.61 -10.38
CA GLN A 93 16.98 8.94 -10.25
C GLN A 93 17.30 9.57 -11.61
N GLU A 94 17.80 8.79 -12.58
CA GLU A 94 18.04 9.27 -13.94
C GLU A 94 16.74 9.70 -14.63
N LEU A 95 15.67 8.94 -14.45
CA LEU A 95 14.36 9.25 -15.02
C LEU A 95 13.78 10.52 -14.37
N ILE A 96 13.80 10.63 -13.04
CA ILE A 96 13.37 11.84 -12.32
C ILE A 96 14.15 13.07 -12.81
N ALA A 97 15.49 12.98 -12.89
CA ALA A 97 16.33 14.09 -13.33
C ALA A 97 16.05 14.51 -14.79
N ALA A 98 15.76 13.55 -15.67
CA ALA A 98 15.40 13.83 -17.06
C ALA A 98 14.07 14.61 -17.16
N GLU A 99 13.07 14.21 -16.38
CA GLU A 99 11.76 14.86 -16.33
C GLU A 99 11.80 16.24 -15.67
N GLU A 100 12.61 16.41 -14.62
CA GLU A 100 12.87 17.73 -14.02
C GLU A 100 13.49 18.69 -15.03
N LYS A 101 14.49 18.22 -15.80
CA LYS A 101 15.12 19.02 -16.86
C LYS A 101 14.12 19.39 -17.96
N ARG A 102 13.25 18.46 -18.35
CA ARG A 102 12.17 18.72 -19.33
C ARG A 102 11.23 19.79 -18.80
N ALA A 103 10.74 19.66 -17.56
CA ALA A 103 9.83 20.62 -16.95
C ALA A 103 10.45 22.01 -16.76
N ALA A 104 11.73 22.09 -16.41
CA ALA A 104 12.46 23.36 -16.28
C ALA A 104 12.61 24.12 -17.61
N SER A 105 12.53 23.42 -18.75
CA SER A 105 12.59 24.03 -20.09
C SER A 105 11.27 24.66 -20.53
N VAL A 106 10.15 24.36 -19.85
CA VAL A 106 8.82 24.88 -20.20
C VAL A 106 8.70 26.33 -19.73
N LYS A 107 8.33 27.24 -20.65
CA LYS A 107 8.08 28.65 -20.31
C LYS A 107 6.89 28.78 -19.37
N ARG A 108 7.11 29.38 -18.20
CA ARG A 108 6.05 29.70 -17.25
C ARG A 108 5.41 31.05 -17.56
N SER A 109 4.10 31.14 -17.32
CA SER A 109 3.38 32.43 -17.35
C SER A 109 3.93 33.35 -16.27
N ASN A 110 3.95 34.65 -16.55
CA ASN A 110 4.28 35.69 -15.57
C ASN A 110 3.04 36.26 -14.86
N VAL A 111 1.86 35.70 -15.12
CA VAL A 111 0.61 36.09 -14.45
C VAL A 111 0.61 35.51 -13.04
N TYR A 112 0.50 36.39 -12.04
CA TYR A 112 0.41 35.97 -10.64
C TYR A 112 -0.89 35.19 -10.39
N ALA A 113 -0.74 34.06 -9.70
CA ALA A 113 -1.84 33.26 -9.20
C ALA A 113 -1.49 32.82 -7.77
N PRO A 114 -2.47 32.78 -6.83
CA PRO A 114 -2.21 32.37 -5.46
C PRO A 114 -1.60 30.97 -5.37
N PRO A 115 -0.68 30.71 -4.43
CA PRO A 115 -0.10 29.40 -4.23
C PRO A 115 -1.15 28.35 -3.86
N ILE A 116 -1.00 27.12 -4.36
CA ILE A 116 -1.82 25.98 -3.97
C ILE A 116 -1.29 25.43 -2.64
N LYS A 117 -2.15 25.38 -1.62
CA LYS A 117 -1.78 24.87 -0.28
C LYS A 117 -2.22 23.42 -0.15
N LEU A 118 -1.26 22.52 -0.01
CA LEU A 118 -1.52 21.11 0.26
C LEU A 118 -1.30 20.81 1.74
N VAL A 119 -2.05 19.84 2.26
CA VAL A 119 -1.85 19.29 3.62
C VAL A 119 -1.66 17.78 3.58
N ALA A 120 -0.71 17.29 4.36
CA ALA A 120 -0.46 15.88 4.66
C ALA A 120 -0.30 15.72 6.19
N GLY A 121 -0.06 14.50 6.68
CA GLY A 121 0.30 14.22 8.07
C GLY A 121 1.50 13.29 8.16
N ASN A 122 2.14 13.22 9.32
CA ASN A 122 3.19 12.24 9.61
C ASN A 122 2.60 10.90 10.11
N GLY A 123 3.47 9.93 10.39
CA GLY A 123 3.10 8.65 11.02
C GLY A 123 2.61 7.59 10.04
N TRP A 124 2.86 7.77 8.74
CA TRP A 124 2.54 6.80 7.70
C TRP A 124 3.67 6.67 6.67
N GLU A 125 4.88 6.50 7.18
CA GLU A 125 6.06 6.18 6.39
C GLU A 125 5.86 4.90 5.56
N PRO A 126 6.33 4.84 4.30
CA PRO A 126 7.04 5.88 3.54
C PRO A 126 6.09 6.81 2.73
N PHE A 127 4.79 6.72 2.95
CA PHE A 127 3.78 7.41 2.14
C PHE A 127 3.70 8.90 2.43
N THR A 128 3.64 9.28 3.71
CA THR A 128 3.63 10.69 4.13
C THR A 128 4.45 10.88 5.40
N THR A 129 5.50 11.69 5.29
CA THR A 129 6.39 12.02 6.42
C THR A 129 7.27 13.21 6.06
N GLU A 130 7.53 14.11 6.99
CA GLU A 130 8.53 15.19 6.82
C GLU A 130 9.96 14.65 6.76
N SER A 131 10.14 13.40 7.17
CA SER A 131 11.43 12.80 7.43
C SER A 131 12.10 12.18 6.19
N LEU A 132 11.40 12.17 5.05
CA LEU A 132 11.86 11.73 3.74
C LEU A 132 11.83 12.91 2.75
N ASN A 133 12.70 12.86 1.75
CA ASN A 133 12.75 13.90 0.73
C ASN A 133 11.38 14.12 0.07
N GLY A 134 10.99 15.39 -0.06
CA GLY A 134 9.73 15.76 -0.68
C GLY A 134 8.47 15.28 0.06
N GLY A 135 8.60 14.78 1.30
CA GLY A 135 7.45 14.47 2.15
C GLY A 135 6.92 13.03 2.06
N GLY A 136 7.69 12.10 1.48
CA GLY A 136 7.25 10.72 1.23
C GLY A 136 6.54 10.52 -0.13
N ILE A 137 6.14 9.28 -0.42
CA ILE A 137 5.62 8.87 -1.74
C ILE A 137 4.43 9.73 -2.16
N MET A 138 3.40 9.84 -1.33
CA MET A 138 2.15 10.51 -1.69
C MET A 138 2.34 12.01 -1.84
N THR A 139 3.20 12.61 -1.01
CA THR A 139 3.54 14.03 -1.10
C THR A 139 4.35 14.36 -2.35
N ARG A 140 5.33 13.51 -2.71
CA ARG A 140 6.09 13.62 -3.96
C ARG A 140 5.18 13.44 -5.17
N LEU A 141 4.27 12.46 -5.16
CA LEU A 141 3.31 12.25 -6.24
C LEU A 141 2.38 13.46 -6.41
N ALA A 142 1.88 14.04 -5.31
CA ALA A 142 1.03 15.22 -5.36
C ALA A 142 1.79 16.44 -5.93
N THR A 143 2.96 16.74 -5.38
CA THR A 143 3.74 17.92 -5.77
C THR A 143 4.31 17.80 -7.19
N THR A 144 4.83 16.64 -7.57
CA THR A 144 5.30 16.40 -8.95
C THR A 144 4.14 16.45 -9.95
N SER A 145 2.95 15.93 -9.62
CA SER A 145 1.80 16.02 -10.52
C SER A 145 1.44 17.48 -10.85
N LEU A 146 1.49 18.38 -9.87
CA LEU A 146 1.30 19.81 -10.12
C LEU A 146 2.37 20.34 -11.08
N GLN A 147 3.64 20.00 -10.86
CA GLN A 147 4.72 20.45 -11.73
C GLN A 147 4.58 19.96 -13.19
N ARG A 148 4.14 18.70 -13.39
CA ARG A 148 3.99 18.10 -14.74
C ARG A 148 2.74 18.59 -15.46
N ALA A 149 1.70 18.98 -14.74
CA ALA A 149 0.45 19.47 -15.32
C ALA A 149 0.55 20.81 -16.08
N GLY A 150 1.73 21.45 -16.09
CA GLY A 150 1.91 22.81 -16.58
C GLY A 150 1.44 23.85 -15.57
N ASN A 151 1.39 23.50 -14.27
CA ASN A 151 1.11 24.45 -13.21
C ASN A 151 2.15 25.58 -13.24
N ASN A 152 1.66 26.81 -13.24
CA ASN A 152 2.46 28.02 -13.15
C ASN A 152 2.32 28.71 -11.79
N ARG A 153 1.54 28.13 -10.87
CA ARG A 153 1.37 28.59 -9.50
C ARG A 153 2.46 28.02 -8.61
N ASP A 154 2.87 28.79 -7.61
CA ASP A 154 3.60 28.21 -6.49
C ASP A 154 2.71 27.22 -5.73
N PHE A 155 3.33 26.36 -4.93
CA PHE A 155 2.60 25.48 -4.02
C PHE A 155 3.42 25.23 -2.77
N SER A 156 2.75 24.86 -1.68
CA SER A 156 3.37 24.51 -0.41
C SER A 156 2.68 23.30 0.18
N VAL A 157 3.44 22.40 0.80
CA VAL A 157 2.89 21.32 1.62
C VAL A 157 3.10 21.69 3.08
N SER A 158 2.07 21.50 3.90
CA SER A 158 2.19 21.55 5.36
C SER A 158 1.77 20.21 5.96
N PHE A 159 2.37 19.89 7.10
CA PHE A 159 2.08 18.66 7.84
C PHE A 159 1.25 18.99 9.07
N VAL A 160 0.09 18.35 9.20
CA VAL A 160 -0.80 18.44 10.35
C VAL A 160 -1.15 17.02 10.76
N ASP A 161 -0.66 16.58 11.92
CA ASP A 161 -0.77 15.17 12.33
C ASP A 161 -2.18 14.80 12.85
N ASP A 162 -3.02 15.80 13.12
CA ASP A 162 -4.46 15.57 13.30
C ASP A 162 -5.12 15.32 11.94
N TRP A 163 -5.04 14.07 11.48
CA TRP A 163 -5.60 13.61 10.21
C TRP A 163 -7.08 13.94 10.07
N SER A 164 -7.88 13.70 11.12
CA SER A 164 -9.33 13.97 11.10
C SER A 164 -9.64 15.44 10.75
N SER A 165 -8.85 16.37 11.30
CA SER A 165 -9.03 17.79 11.06
C SER A 165 -8.90 18.20 9.59
N HIS A 166 -8.18 17.44 8.76
CA HIS A 166 -8.00 17.76 7.35
C HIS A 166 -9.35 17.87 6.66
N LEU A 167 -10.13 16.78 6.72
CA LEU A 167 -11.42 16.69 6.06
C LEU A 167 -12.51 17.42 6.83
N ASP A 168 -12.48 17.37 8.17
CA ASP A 168 -13.58 17.88 8.99
C ASP A 168 -13.55 19.40 9.17
N THR A 169 -12.36 20.01 9.11
CA THR A 169 -12.17 21.44 9.45
C THR A 169 -11.34 22.19 8.42
N LEU A 170 -10.14 21.71 8.11
CA LEU A 170 -9.13 22.48 7.39
C LEU A 170 -9.49 22.73 5.92
N LEU A 171 -9.93 21.72 5.17
CA LEU A 171 -10.41 21.94 3.81
C LEU A 171 -11.76 22.68 3.77
N PRO A 172 -12.78 22.34 4.60
CA PRO A 172 -14.05 23.08 4.60
C PRO A 172 -13.89 24.58 4.86
N LEU A 173 -12.97 24.97 5.74
CA LEU A 173 -12.63 26.38 6.05
C LEU A 173 -11.70 27.04 5.01
N GLY A 174 -11.20 26.29 4.03
CA GLY A 174 -10.25 26.80 3.03
C GLY A 174 -8.88 27.14 3.59
N ALA A 175 -8.49 26.56 4.74
CA ALA A 175 -7.13 26.70 5.28
C ALA A 175 -6.11 26.05 4.33
N PHE A 176 -6.50 24.92 3.72
CA PHE A 176 -5.78 24.20 2.69
C PHE A 176 -6.69 23.91 1.50
N ASP A 177 -6.09 23.76 0.32
CA ASP A 177 -6.79 23.55 -0.94
C ASP A 177 -6.99 22.07 -1.26
N VAL A 178 -5.97 21.24 -0.96
CA VAL A 178 -5.94 19.80 -1.26
C VAL A 178 -5.34 19.06 -0.06
N SER A 179 -5.98 17.99 0.39
CA SER A 179 -5.38 17.05 1.34
C SER A 179 -4.94 15.77 0.64
N ILE A 180 -3.82 15.23 1.12
CA ILE A 180 -3.04 14.17 0.49
C ILE A 180 -3.38 12.82 1.14
N ALA A 181 -3.58 11.81 0.30
CA ALA A 181 -3.64 10.39 0.61
C ALA A 181 -4.86 9.91 1.43
N TRP A 182 -6.03 10.00 0.82
CA TRP A 182 -7.29 9.54 1.41
C TRP A 182 -7.93 8.42 0.62
N THR A 183 -8.47 7.42 1.32
CA THR A 183 -9.42 6.45 0.74
C THR A 183 -10.63 7.17 0.19
N VAL A 184 -10.98 6.87 -1.06
CA VAL A 184 -12.24 7.31 -1.66
C VAL A 184 -13.16 6.10 -1.83
N PRO A 185 -14.34 6.08 -1.19
CA PRO A 185 -15.32 5.02 -1.39
C PRO A 185 -15.79 4.93 -2.85
N ASP A 186 -16.25 3.75 -3.28
CA ASP A 186 -17.07 3.67 -4.49
C ASP A 186 -18.43 4.35 -4.24
N CYS A 187 -18.50 5.62 -4.61
CA CYS A 187 -19.69 6.45 -4.44
C CYS A 187 -20.91 6.01 -5.28
N THR A 188 -20.77 4.96 -6.08
CA THR A 188 -21.89 4.32 -6.79
C THR A 188 -22.40 3.08 -6.08
N ASN A 189 -21.60 2.49 -5.19
CA ASN A 189 -21.96 1.29 -4.47
C ASN A 189 -22.92 1.61 -3.32
N ARG A 190 -24.16 1.13 -3.42
CA ARG A 190 -25.20 1.25 -2.39
C ARG A 190 -25.61 -0.12 -1.81
N SER A 191 -24.75 -1.14 -1.94
CA SER A 191 -25.01 -2.48 -1.40
C SER A 191 -24.91 -2.54 0.12
N TYR A 192 -24.31 -1.52 0.75
CA TYR A 192 -24.18 -1.37 2.19
C TYR A 192 -24.66 0.03 2.63
N GLU A 193 -25.01 0.14 3.92
CA GLU A 193 -25.36 1.43 4.52
C GLU A 193 -24.10 2.27 4.72
N TRP A 194 -24.08 3.46 4.13
CA TRP A 194 -22.95 4.37 4.27
C TRP A 194 -22.95 5.02 5.65
N SER A 195 -21.80 5.04 6.29
CA SER A 195 -21.60 5.93 7.43
C SER A 195 -21.62 7.41 7.02
N GLU A 196 -21.75 8.29 8.01
CA GLU A 196 -21.65 9.74 7.80
C GLU A 196 -20.33 10.14 7.11
N ALA A 197 -19.21 9.48 7.49
CA ALA A 197 -17.91 9.71 6.88
C ALA A 197 -17.88 9.29 5.39
N THR A 198 -18.49 8.14 5.06
CA THR A 198 -18.59 7.65 3.67
C THR A 198 -19.44 8.60 2.82
N GLU A 199 -20.60 9.03 3.30
CA GLU A 199 -21.47 10.00 2.61
C GLU A 199 -20.79 11.36 2.45
N ALA A 200 -20.09 11.85 3.48
CA ALA A 200 -19.34 13.10 3.42
C ALA A 200 -18.25 13.05 2.34
N ARG A 201 -17.45 11.98 2.30
CA ARG A 201 -16.40 11.80 1.27
C ARG A 201 -16.96 11.83 -0.15
N CYS A 202 -18.10 11.18 -0.39
CA CYS A 202 -18.74 11.16 -1.70
C CYS A 202 -19.37 12.49 -2.11
N THR A 203 -20.00 13.19 -1.18
CA THR A 203 -20.85 14.34 -1.50
C THR A 203 -20.15 15.69 -1.33
N GLN A 204 -19.15 15.78 -0.44
CA GLN A 204 -18.52 17.04 -0.05
C GLN A 204 -17.14 17.26 -0.69
N PHE A 205 -16.52 16.22 -1.25
CA PHE A 205 -15.18 16.31 -1.81
C PHE A 205 -15.15 16.05 -3.32
N VAL A 206 -14.11 16.59 -3.96
CA VAL A 206 -13.68 16.29 -5.32
C VAL A 206 -12.38 15.49 -5.18
N ALA A 207 -12.38 14.26 -5.68
CA ALA A 207 -11.23 13.39 -5.63
C ALA A 207 -10.43 13.43 -6.94
N SER A 208 -9.11 13.33 -6.84
CA SER A 208 -8.29 12.91 -7.96
C SER A 208 -8.67 11.51 -8.45
N VAL A 209 -8.22 11.15 -9.65
CA VAL A 209 -8.12 9.74 -10.01
C VAL A 209 -7.31 8.99 -8.94
N PRO A 210 -7.53 7.68 -8.74
CA PRO A 210 -6.70 6.86 -7.88
C PRO A 210 -5.22 7.14 -8.12
N VAL A 211 -4.49 7.42 -7.05
CA VAL A 211 -3.07 7.76 -7.07
C VAL A 211 -2.24 6.52 -6.85
N TYR A 212 -2.58 5.75 -5.81
CA TYR A 212 -1.83 4.61 -5.32
C TYR A 212 -2.79 3.69 -4.55
N ASP A 213 -2.63 2.37 -4.65
CA ASP A 213 -3.44 1.44 -3.84
C ASP A 213 -2.65 0.89 -2.68
N ILE A 214 -3.34 0.77 -1.55
CA ILE A 214 -2.80 0.23 -0.31
C ILE A 214 -3.57 -1.02 0.07
N VAL A 215 -2.87 -1.91 0.75
CA VAL A 215 -3.43 -3.16 1.26
C VAL A 215 -3.63 -3.00 2.76
N GLY A 216 -4.86 -3.16 3.21
CA GLY A 216 -5.20 -3.29 4.63
C GLY A 216 -5.17 -4.75 5.05
N GLY A 217 -4.40 -5.04 6.09
CA GLY A 217 -4.34 -6.34 6.75
C GLY A 217 -5.18 -6.38 8.02
N PHE A 218 -5.30 -7.58 8.57
CA PHE A 218 -5.95 -7.86 9.85
C PHE A 218 -4.96 -8.60 10.73
N PHE A 219 -4.69 -8.05 11.91
CA PHE A 219 -3.59 -8.49 12.77
C PHE A 219 -4.13 -8.93 14.13
N THR A 220 -3.75 -10.12 14.57
CA THR A 220 -4.27 -10.75 15.79
C THR A 220 -3.15 -11.42 16.59
N LEU A 221 -3.45 -11.83 17.82
CA LEU A 221 -2.61 -12.83 18.49
C LEU A 221 -2.58 -14.13 17.68
N PRO A 222 -1.47 -14.91 17.68
CA PRO A 222 -1.36 -16.17 16.94
C PRO A 222 -2.44 -17.20 17.27
N GLU A 223 -2.89 -17.23 18.53
CA GLU A 223 -3.91 -18.14 19.06
C GLU A 223 -5.34 -17.62 18.95
N SER A 224 -5.53 -16.40 18.43
CA SER A 224 -6.86 -15.81 18.24
C SER A 224 -7.73 -16.67 17.32
N GLU A 225 -9.03 -16.75 17.61
CA GLU A 225 -9.98 -17.42 16.72
C GLU A 225 -10.06 -16.74 15.34
N TYR A 226 -9.72 -15.45 15.28
CA TYR A 226 -9.70 -14.65 14.05
C TYR A 226 -8.40 -14.77 13.24
N ALA A 227 -7.35 -15.42 13.77
CA ALA A 227 -6.06 -15.56 13.08
C ALA A 227 -6.17 -16.34 11.76
N ASN A 228 -7.17 -17.23 11.66
CA ASN A 228 -7.45 -18.05 10.48
C ASN A 228 -8.86 -17.80 9.92
N ALA A 229 -9.47 -16.65 10.23
CA ALA A 229 -10.71 -16.23 9.57
C ALA A 229 -10.49 -16.24 8.05
N THR A 230 -11.40 -16.86 7.30
CA THR A 230 -11.28 -17.02 5.84
C THR A 230 -12.24 -16.14 5.07
N ASP A 231 -13.23 -15.57 5.76
CA ASP A 231 -14.21 -14.63 5.24
C ASP A 231 -14.39 -13.45 6.20
N PHE A 232 -14.81 -12.29 5.70
CA PHE A 232 -15.05 -11.13 6.56
C PHE A 232 -16.18 -11.36 7.57
N SER A 233 -17.16 -12.20 7.24
CA SER A 233 -18.23 -12.58 8.18
C SER A 233 -17.72 -13.34 9.41
N ASP A 234 -16.55 -13.99 9.33
CA ASP A 234 -15.91 -14.64 10.48
C ASP A 234 -15.41 -13.60 11.51
N LEU A 235 -15.29 -12.33 11.13
CA LEU A 235 -14.86 -11.22 12.00
C LEU A 235 -16.05 -10.51 12.68
N GLU A 236 -17.30 -10.91 12.41
CA GLU A 236 -18.47 -10.34 13.08
C GLU A 236 -18.43 -10.61 14.60
N GLY A 237 -18.84 -9.62 15.38
CA GLY A 237 -18.82 -9.65 16.84
C GLY A 237 -17.46 -9.30 17.46
N SER A 238 -16.39 -9.19 16.66
CA SER A 238 -15.06 -8.82 17.15
C SER A 238 -14.96 -7.36 17.59
N THR A 239 -13.96 -7.09 18.42
CA THR A 239 -13.48 -5.75 18.73
C THR A 239 -12.32 -5.39 17.81
N ILE A 240 -12.59 -4.54 16.81
CA ILE A 240 -11.61 -4.07 15.83
C ILE A 240 -10.94 -2.79 16.34
N CYS A 241 -9.61 -2.79 16.37
CA CYS A 241 -8.83 -1.57 16.51
C CYS A 241 -8.54 -0.94 15.15
N ARG A 242 -8.90 0.34 15.01
CA ARG A 242 -8.58 1.15 13.82
C ARG A 242 -8.33 2.59 14.23
N MET A 243 -7.21 3.16 13.80
CA MET A 243 -6.79 4.49 14.24
C MET A 243 -7.85 5.58 13.99
N ALA A 244 -7.92 6.57 14.88
CA ALA A 244 -8.70 7.78 14.65
C ALA A 244 -8.24 8.47 13.35
N GLY A 245 -9.20 8.90 12.54
CA GLY A 245 -8.95 9.48 11.21
C GLY A 245 -8.78 8.43 10.09
N TRP A 246 -8.51 7.17 10.40
CA TRP A 246 -8.47 6.11 9.38
C TRP A 246 -9.89 5.74 8.94
N SER A 247 -10.04 5.60 7.63
CA SER A 247 -11.33 5.41 6.97
C SER A 247 -12.03 4.10 7.34
N MET A 248 -13.24 4.11 7.88
CA MET A 248 -14.02 2.86 8.05
C MET A 248 -14.55 2.27 6.74
N VAL A 249 -14.58 3.04 5.64
CA VAL A 249 -15.06 2.64 4.30
C VAL A 249 -14.64 1.22 3.90
N VAL A 250 -13.36 0.89 4.03
CA VAL A 250 -12.82 -0.40 3.56
C VAL A 250 -13.33 -1.59 4.35
N LEU A 251 -13.76 -1.37 5.60
CA LEU A 251 -14.40 -2.37 6.44
C LEU A 251 -15.90 -2.42 6.14
N GLU A 252 -16.55 -1.27 6.01
CA GLU A 252 -17.97 -1.15 5.67
C GLU A 252 -18.31 -1.84 4.35
N GLU A 253 -17.45 -1.69 3.34
CA GLU A 253 -17.56 -2.36 2.03
C GLU A 253 -17.54 -3.89 2.12
N GLN A 254 -16.92 -4.43 3.18
CA GLN A 254 -16.86 -5.87 3.46
C GLN A 254 -17.93 -6.33 4.45
N GLY A 255 -18.85 -5.43 4.83
CA GLY A 255 -19.90 -5.73 5.80
C GLY A 255 -19.50 -5.54 7.26
N LEU A 256 -18.27 -5.13 7.56
CA LEU A 256 -17.80 -4.87 8.93
C LEU A 256 -18.06 -3.41 9.31
N ASN A 257 -19.03 -3.19 10.19
CA ASN A 257 -19.46 -1.85 10.60
C ASN A 257 -19.81 -1.79 12.09
N HIS A 258 -20.15 -0.61 12.59
CA HIS A 258 -20.44 -0.40 14.02
C HIS A 258 -21.68 -1.14 14.54
N ASN A 259 -22.52 -1.74 13.69
CA ASN A 259 -23.68 -2.51 14.12
C ASN A 259 -23.32 -3.98 14.45
N ASN A 260 -22.33 -4.56 13.76
CA ASN A 260 -21.91 -5.95 13.94
C ASN A 260 -20.50 -6.10 14.49
N THR A 261 -19.76 -5.01 14.71
CA THR A 261 -18.43 -5.02 15.35
C THR A 261 -18.33 -3.91 16.40
N THR A 262 -17.46 -4.10 17.38
CA THR A 262 -17.04 -3.01 18.28
C THR A 262 -15.79 -2.37 17.70
N VAL A 263 -15.71 -1.04 17.63
CA VAL A 263 -14.53 -0.35 17.09
C VAL A 263 -13.89 0.52 18.16
N VAL A 264 -12.60 0.32 18.41
CA VAL A 264 -11.77 1.20 19.24
C VAL A 264 -10.83 2.01 18.37
N GLN A 265 -10.75 3.32 18.65
CA GLN A 265 -10.04 4.28 17.79
C GLN A 265 -8.94 5.05 18.53
N PRO A 266 -7.79 4.41 18.81
CA PRO A 266 -6.62 5.11 19.31
C PRO A 266 -5.97 5.99 18.22
N ASN A 267 -4.93 6.75 18.56
CA ASN A 267 -4.33 7.73 17.64
C ASN A 267 -3.13 7.19 16.84
N SER A 268 -2.70 5.94 17.08
CA SER A 268 -1.53 5.36 16.42
C SER A 268 -1.63 3.85 16.19
N ALA A 269 -0.87 3.34 15.23
CA ALA A 269 -0.75 1.91 14.95
C ALA A 269 -0.19 1.15 16.15
N ARG A 270 0.79 1.75 16.86
CA ARG A 270 1.35 1.19 18.09
C ARG A 270 0.27 0.95 19.15
N GLU A 271 -0.59 1.94 19.38
CA GLU A 271 -1.70 1.78 20.35
C GLU A 271 -2.69 0.70 19.90
N CYS A 272 -2.88 0.49 18.59
CA CYS A 272 -3.68 -0.63 18.10
C CYS A 272 -3.02 -1.99 18.31
N LEU A 273 -1.72 -2.12 18.10
CA LEU A 273 -1.01 -3.37 18.38
C LEU A 273 -0.96 -3.66 19.88
N ASP A 274 -0.76 -2.63 20.72
CA ASP A 274 -0.87 -2.75 22.18
C ASP A 274 -2.29 -3.18 22.61
N ALA A 275 -3.34 -2.68 21.93
CA ALA A 275 -4.72 -3.10 22.19
C ALA A 275 -4.94 -4.60 21.90
N VAL A 276 -4.34 -5.12 20.83
CA VAL A 276 -4.37 -6.56 20.50
C VAL A 276 -3.59 -7.37 21.54
N LEU A 277 -2.36 -6.96 21.88
CA LEU A 277 -1.51 -7.63 22.86
C LEU A 277 -2.13 -7.70 24.26
N THR A 278 -2.93 -6.70 24.62
CA THR A 278 -3.59 -6.63 25.94
C THR A 278 -4.99 -7.22 25.95
N GLY A 279 -5.51 -7.67 24.81
CA GLY A 279 -6.90 -8.17 24.67
C GLY A 279 -7.96 -7.08 24.79
N THR A 280 -7.59 -5.80 24.63
CA THR A 280 -8.54 -4.69 24.52
C THR A 280 -9.22 -4.66 23.16
N ALA A 281 -8.53 -5.15 22.12
CA ALA A 281 -9.06 -5.42 20.80
C ALA A 281 -8.72 -6.86 20.40
N ASP A 282 -9.58 -7.49 19.62
CA ASP A 282 -9.37 -8.84 19.11
C ASP A 282 -8.54 -8.83 17.82
N VAL A 283 -8.71 -7.77 17.03
CA VAL A 283 -8.11 -7.59 15.70
C VAL A 283 -7.71 -6.14 15.52
N ALA A 284 -6.49 -5.88 15.04
CA ALA A 284 -6.14 -4.57 14.50
C ALA A 284 -6.27 -4.58 12.98
N ALA A 285 -6.90 -3.56 12.40
CA ALA A 285 -7.17 -3.50 10.96
C ALA A 285 -6.62 -2.19 10.37
N PHE A 286 -5.49 -2.27 9.67
CA PHE A 286 -4.81 -1.15 9.01
C PHE A 286 -3.76 -1.64 8.01
N GLU A 287 -3.00 -0.74 7.41
CA GLU A 287 -2.11 -1.02 6.28
C GLU A 287 -0.94 -1.95 6.65
N VAL A 288 -0.64 -2.91 5.77
CA VAL A 288 0.42 -3.93 5.99
C VAL A 288 1.83 -3.31 6.10
N ASP A 289 2.12 -2.24 5.37
CA ASP A 289 3.39 -1.51 5.46
C ASP A 289 3.56 -0.82 6.82
N LEU A 290 2.47 -0.24 7.33
CA LEU A 290 2.45 0.39 8.64
C LEU A 290 2.55 -0.65 9.75
N PHE A 291 1.97 -1.84 9.56
CA PHE A 291 2.12 -2.96 10.49
C PHE A 291 3.57 -3.43 10.58
N ALA A 292 4.22 -3.68 9.43
CA ALA A 292 5.60 -4.16 9.40
C ALA A 292 6.57 -3.18 10.08
N SER A 293 6.43 -1.88 9.82
CA SER A 293 7.24 -0.85 10.48
C SER A 293 6.95 -0.78 11.98
N THR A 294 5.67 -0.79 12.38
CA THR A 294 5.27 -0.72 13.80
C THR A 294 5.76 -1.96 14.59
N MET A 295 5.65 -3.17 14.01
CA MET A 295 6.18 -4.40 14.62
C MET A 295 7.69 -4.29 14.88
N LYS A 296 8.44 -3.80 13.88
CA LYS A 296 9.90 -3.57 14.01
C LYS A 296 10.20 -2.56 15.12
N ASP A 297 9.51 -1.43 15.14
CA ASP A 297 9.73 -0.36 16.13
C ASP A 297 9.39 -0.79 17.56
N MET A 298 8.39 -1.67 17.71
CA MET A 298 8.01 -2.26 18.99
C MET A 298 8.88 -3.46 19.39
N GLY A 299 9.74 -3.96 18.50
CA GLY A 299 10.55 -5.16 18.73
C GLY A 299 9.73 -6.46 18.77
N LEU A 300 8.57 -6.48 18.10
CA LEU A 300 7.65 -7.61 18.03
C LEU A 300 8.00 -8.52 16.86
N THR A 301 7.55 -9.77 16.95
CA THR A 301 7.75 -10.81 15.93
C THR A 301 6.45 -11.54 15.63
N SER A 302 6.47 -12.47 14.66
CA SER A 302 5.33 -13.33 14.37
C SER A 302 4.95 -14.28 15.52
N ALA A 303 5.73 -14.33 16.60
CA ALA A 303 5.35 -15.03 17.83
C ALA A 303 4.39 -14.20 18.70
N ASP A 304 4.32 -12.88 18.48
CA ASP A 304 3.53 -11.95 19.29
C ASP A 304 2.23 -11.54 18.60
N ILE A 305 2.31 -11.20 17.30
CA ILE A 305 1.16 -10.82 16.47
C ILE A 305 1.36 -11.39 15.07
N VAL A 306 0.30 -11.92 14.47
CA VAL A 306 0.28 -12.45 13.11
C VAL A 306 -0.68 -11.67 12.23
N GLU A 307 -0.33 -11.56 10.96
CA GLU A 307 -1.25 -11.14 9.90
C GLU A 307 -2.13 -12.33 9.48
N ASN A 308 -3.43 -12.10 9.36
CA ASN A 308 -4.34 -13.09 8.77
C ASN A 308 -4.06 -13.19 7.24
N PRO A 309 -3.71 -14.36 6.71
CA PRO A 309 -3.30 -14.52 5.31
C PRO A 309 -4.46 -14.65 4.32
N TYR A 310 -5.71 -14.73 4.79
CA TYR A 310 -6.89 -15.01 3.96
C TYR A 310 -7.77 -13.80 3.74
N VAL A 311 -7.85 -12.88 4.71
CA VAL A 311 -8.64 -11.66 4.59
C VAL A 311 -7.73 -10.43 4.47
N SER A 312 -7.96 -9.65 3.42
CA SER A 312 -7.27 -8.37 3.20
C SER A 312 -8.18 -7.43 2.44
N THR A 313 -8.00 -6.13 2.64
CA THR A 313 -8.73 -5.10 1.91
C THR A 313 -7.80 -4.41 0.93
N LEU A 314 -8.34 -3.99 -0.22
CA LEU A 314 -7.64 -3.15 -1.18
C LEU A 314 -8.32 -1.79 -1.22
N SER A 315 -7.54 -0.72 -1.09
CA SER A 315 -8.08 0.64 -1.11
C SER A 315 -7.25 1.53 -2.02
N SER A 316 -7.93 2.24 -2.92
CA SER A 316 -7.32 3.28 -3.72
C SER A 316 -7.27 4.60 -2.96
N MET A 317 -6.06 5.15 -2.81
CA MET A 317 -5.83 6.48 -2.26
C MET A 317 -5.94 7.54 -3.35
N SER A 318 -6.55 8.66 -3.03
CA SER A 318 -6.61 9.86 -3.87
C SER A 318 -6.23 11.10 -3.09
N PHE A 319 -6.10 12.22 -3.80
CA PHE A 319 -6.03 13.55 -3.21
C PHE A 319 -7.41 14.18 -3.24
N LEU A 320 -7.78 14.86 -2.16
CA LEU A 320 -9.11 15.41 -1.97
C LEU A 320 -9.07 16.93 -1.90
N ALA A 321 -10.00 17.59 -2.60
CA ALA A 321 -10.31 19.00 -2.42
C ALA A 321 -11.77 19.14 -1.98
N HIS A 322 -12.06 19.98 -0.99
CA HIS A 322 -13.43 20.19 -0.55
C HIS A 322 -14.21 21.05 -1.55
N ARG A 323 -15.49 20.74 -1.77
CA ARG A 323 -16.33 21.38 -2.80
C ARG A 323 -16.63 22.85 -2.53
N THR A 324 -16.49 23.33 -1.30
CA THR A 324 -16.61 24.77 -1.00
C THR A 324 -15.46 25.58 -1.57
N ASN A 325 -14.31 24.96 -1.87
CA ASN A 325 -13.22 25.64 -2.55
C ASN A 325 -13.60 25.88 -4.02
N PRO A 326 -13.72 27.15 -4.47
CA PRO A 326 -14.11 27.47 -5.84
C PRO A 326 -13.13 26.93 -6.90
N PHE A 327 -11.89 26.63 -6.50
CA PHE A 327 -10.85 26.08 -7.37
C PHE A 327 -10.69 24.55 -7.25
N ALA A 328 -11.48 23.86 -6.42
CA ALA A 328 -11.33 22.42 -6.15
C ALA A 328 -11.23 21.58 -7.43
N ARG A 329 -12.16 21.80 -8.37
CA ARG A 329 -12.18 21.05 -9.64
C ARG A 329 -11.01 21.40 -10.54
N GLU A 330 -10.55 22.65 -10.52
CA GLU A 330 -9.39 23.09 -11.30
C GLU A 330 -8.11 22.41 -10.78
N TYR A 331 -7.89 22.44 -9.46
CA TYR A 331 -6.71 21.83 -8.84
C TYR A 331 -6.68 20.32 -9.02
N ILE A 332 -7.82 19.65 -8.82
CA ILE A 332 -7.90 18.21 -9.04
C ILE A 332 -7.71 17.84 -10.53
N ALA A 333 -8.26 18.61 -11.46
CA ALA A 333 -8.02 18.38 -12.89
C ALA A 333 -6.54 18.56 -13.27
N MET A 334 -5.87 19.56 -12.68
CA MET A 334 -4.44 19.79 -12.84
C MET A 334 -3.64 18.59 -12.33
N ILE A 335 -3.88 18.14 -11.09
CA ILE A 335 -3.21 16.96 -10.53
C ILE A 335 -3.46 15.73 -11.41
N ASN A 336 -4.70 15.46 -11.84
CA ASN A 336 -5.01 14.32 -12.70
C ASN A 336 -4.22 14.33 -14.00
N LYS A 337 -4.08 15.49 -14.64
CA LYS A 337 -3.26 15.64 -15.85
C LYS A 337 -1.79 15.29 -15.57
N GLY A 338 -1.23 15.79 -14.46
CA GLY A 338 0.13 15.47 -14.05
C GLY A 338 0.34 13.99 -13.76
N LEU A 339 -0.60 13.35 -13.05
CA LEU A 339 -0.55 11.91 -12.76
C LEU A 339 -0.56 11.06 -14.03
N ILE A 340 -1.32 11.47 -15.06
CA ILE A 340 -1.31 10.78 -16.37
C ILE A 340 0.07 10.91 -17.01
N GLU A 341 0.62 12.11 -17.09
CA GLU A 341 1.94 12.36 -17.69
C GLU A 341 3.05 11.59 -16.98
N MET A 342 3.01 11.53 -15.64
CA MET A 342 3.97 10.77 -14.83
C MET A 342 3.87 9.26 -15.05
N ARG A 343 2.67 8.73 -15.33
CA ARG A 343 2.50 7.30 -15.64
C ARG A 343 3.00 6.98 -17.04
N GLU A 344 2.75 7.86 -18.00
CA GLU A 344 3.23 7.72 -19.38
C GLU A 344 4.77 7.80 -19.48
N SER A 345 5.41 8.67 -18.70
CA SER A 345 6.87 8.81 -18.67
C SER A 345 7.58 7.75 -17.82
N GLY A 346 6.86 7.06 -16.93
CA GLY A 346 7.42 6.16 -15.93
C GLY A 346 7.87 6.85 -14.63
N GLU A 347 7.76 8.18 -14.55
CA GLU A 347 8.17 8.98 -13.38
C GLU A 347 7.36 8.68 -12.13
N TRP A 348 6.10 8.28 -12.29
CA TRP A 348 5.27 7.82 -11.18
C TRP A 348 5.94 6.63 -10.45
N TYR A 349 6.43 5.65 -11.20
CA TYR A 349 7.11 4.48 -10.65
C TYR A 349 8.48 4.84 -10.07
N ALA A 350 9.21 5.75 -10.75
CA ALA A 350 10.51 6.21 -10.30
C ALA A 350 10.43 6.90 -8.93
N ILE A 351 9.43 7.76 -8.70
CA ILE A 351 9.23 8.41 -7.40
C ILE A 351 8.99 7.40 -6.29
N ILE A 352 8.16 6.38 -6.54
CA ILE A 352 7.88 5.34 -5.55
C ILE A 352 9.14 4.55 -5.23
N SER A 353 9.81 4.04 -6.27
CA SER A 353 11.06 3.30 -6.16
C SER A 353 12.12 4.07 -5.38
N ASP A 354 12.36 5.32 -5.77
CA ASP A 354 13.38 6.17 -5.13
C ASP A 354 13.04 6.49 -3.67
N THR A 355 11.77 6.72 -3.35
CA THR A 355 11.35 6.95 -1.95
C THR A 355 11.47 5.69 -1.10
N LEU A 356 11.12 4.52 -1.65
CA LEU A 356 11.28 3.24 -0.95
C LEU A 356 12.75 2.94 -0.67
N ARG A 357 13.64 3.21 -1.64
CA ARG A 357 15.09 3.12 -1.44
C ARG A 357 15.56 4.00 -0.29
N GLU A 358 15.17 5.28 -0.28
CA GLU A 358 15.52 6.22 0.79
C GLU A 358 15.04 5.74 2.16
N GLN A 359 13.79 5.25 2.24
CA GLN A 359 13.24 4.69 3.47
C GLN A 359 14.04 3.46 3.94
N ASN A 360 14.39 2.55 3.03
CA ASN A 360 15.16 1.36 3.36
C ASN A 360 16.57 1.72 3.87
N GLU A 361 17.25 2.67 3.23
CA GLU A 361 18.54 3.18 3.69
C GLU A 361 18.45 3.75 5.11
N LYS A 362 17.39 4.51 5.39
CA LYS A 362 17.14 5.09 6.71
C LYS A 362 16.85 4.03 7.78
N LEU A 363 16.01 3.04 7.46
CA LEU A 363 15.68 1.93 8.35
C LEU A 363 16.92 1.06 8.66
N ASN A 364 17.81 0.89 7.69
CA ASN A 364 19.07 0.16 7.87
C ASN A 364 20.07 0.95 8.70
N ALA A 365 20.14 2.27 8.52
CA ALA A 365 20.99 3.15 9.33
C ALA A 365 20.56 3.19 10.80
N ALA A 366 19.26 3.08 11.11
CA ALA A 366 18.74 3.08 12.48
C ALA A 366 18.96 1.74 13.22
N SER A 367 19.27 0.65 12.50
CA SER A 367 19.50 -0.68 13.08
C SER A 367 20.98 -0.98 13.37
N ASN A 368 21.88 -0.08 13.02
CA ASN A 368 23.32 -0.12 13.33
C ASN A 368 23.67 0.91 14.40
#